data_AF-A0A9P6WV89-F1
#
_entry.id   AF-A0A9P6WV89-F1
#
_cell.length_a   1.000
_cell.length_b   1.000
_cell.length_c   1.000
_cell.angle_alpha   90.00
_cell.angle_beta   90.00
_cell.angle_gamma   90.00
#
_symmetry.space_group_name_H-M   'P 1'
#
loop_
_entity.id
_entity.type
_entity.pdbx_description
1 polymer ?
#
loop_
_entity_poly.entity_id
_entity_poly.type
_entity_poly.pdbx_seq_one_letter_code
_entity_poly.pdbx_strand_id
1 'polypeptide(L)'
;MPFVKTGLSAASVLPLRSPGVLQLMGILNKIGVNRQGFSLLLCARIYATFVRPKFEYGLAISKFTTAQTKEIERLQDRCLRMMVGGHATSSTTIIKHLTTLPSMHHRIDVLTTRFCLRARSLPGSCLLSLLSTTLPVSRIQIHLQKNPLFLALPSPPPSSDARLKTFFRQYRERQVISLVTSTTQVLLRACRPALVVDPILYVPATRAERSLLVRWRLGWLPV
;
A
#
# COMPACT_ATOMS: atom_id res chain seq x y z
N MET A 1 4.73 13.93 -12.09
CA MET A 1 5.93 13.90 -11.25
C MET A 1 6.51 15.28 -11.33
N PRO A 2 6.74 15.97 -10.20
CA PRO A 2 7.31 17.30 -10.22
C PRO A 2 8.80 17.23 -10.58
N PHE A 3 9.14 17.87 -11.69
CA PHE A 3 10.52 18.11 -12.10
C PHE A 3 10.98 19.43 -11.49
N VAL A 4 12.10 19.40 -10.79
CA VAL A 4 12.79 20.57 -10.25
C VAL A 4 14.15 20.71 -10.96
N LYS A 5 14.84 21.83 -10.74
CA LYS A 5 16.16 22.10 -11.34
C LYS A 5 17.19 20.98 -11.10
N THR A 6 17.04 20.21 -10.02
CA THR A 6 17.91 19.07 -9.65
C THR A 6 17.37 17.69 -10.07
N GLY A 7 16.29 17.65 -10.87
CA GLY A 7 15.66 16.43 -11.39
C GLY A 7 14.32 16.12 -10.72
N LEU A 8 14.03 14.84 -10.48
CA LEU A 8 12.78 14.42 -9.84
C LEU A 8 12.78 14.75 -8.33
N SER A 9 11.79 15.50 -7.86
CA SER A 9 11.66 15.84 -6.44
C SER A 9 10.64 14.95 -5.73
N ALA A 10 11.12 13.96 -4.97
CA ALA A 10 10.26 13.11 -4.14
C ALA A 10 9.50 13.91 -3.06
N ALA A 11 10.10 14.99 -2.55
CA ALA A 11 9.50 15.84 -1.51
C ALA A 11 8.23 16.55 -1.98
N SER A 12 8.18 16.95 -3.25
CA SER A 12 7.04 17.66 -3.83
C SER A 12 5.97 16.72 -4.40
N VAL A 13 6.25 15.42 -4.53
CA VAL A 13 5.26 14.43 -5.00
C VAL A 13 4.02 14.43 -4.12
N LEU A 14 4.20 14.40 -2.79
CA LEU A 14 3.07 14.26 -1.90
C LEU A 14 2.22 15.54 -1.82
N PRO A 15 2.77 16.75 -1.59
CA PRO A 15 1.99 17.99 -1.63
C PRO A 15 1.21 18.17 -2.93
N LEU A 16 1.80 17.80 -4.07
CA LEU A 16 1.14 17.89 -5.38
C LEU A 16 -0.04 16.91 -5.52
N ARG A 17 0.02 15.73 -4.88
CA ARG A 17 -0.96 14.65 -5.08
C ARG A 17 -2.02 14.60 -3.99
N SER A 18 -1.70 15.01 -2.76
CA SER A 18 -2.60 14.97 -1.61
C SER A 18 -3.98 15.60 -1.88
N PRO A 19 -4.07 16.81 -2.48
CA PRO A 19 -5.38 17.43 -2.73
C PRO A 19 -6.24 16.59 -3.68
N GLY A 20 -5.68 16.14 -4.80
CA GLY A 20 -6.41 15.34 -5.79
C GLY A 20 -6.79 13.94 -5.28
N VAL A 21 -5.99 13.36 -4.38
CA VAL A 21 -6.31 12.12 -3.68
C VAL A 21 -7.50 12.32 -2.73
N LEU A 22 -7.45 13.34 -1.88
CA LEU A 22 -8.49 13.60 -0.89
C LEU A 22 -9.79 14.05 -1.56
N GLN A 23 -9.71 14.81 -2.65
CA GLN A 23 -10.86 15.20 -3.45
C GLN A 23 -11.54 13.96 -4.05
N LEU A 24 -10.79 13.06 -4.70
CA LEU A 24 -11.35 11.82 -5.24
C LEU A 24 -11.95 10.96 -4.12
N MET A 25 -11.25 10.82 -2.99
CA MET A 25 -11.77 10.09 -1.84
C MET A 25 -13.05 10.72 -1.30
N GLY A 26 -13.15 12.04 -1.26
CA GLY A 26 -14.36 12.77 -0.86
C GLY A 26 -15.53 12.55 -1.82
N ILE A 27 -15.29 12.56 -3.13
CA ILE A 27 -16.31 12.23 -4.15
C ILE A 27 -16.81 10.80 -3.94
N LEU A 28 -15.89 9.84 -3.85
CA LEU A 28 -16.22 8.42 -3.62
C LEU A 28 -16.96 8.23 -2.29
N ASN A 29 -16.59 8.97 -1.26
CA ASN A 29 -17.26 8.94 0.04
C ASN A 29 -18.73 9.37 -0.09
N LYS A 30 -19.04 10.39 -0.89
CA LYS A 30 -20.43 10.80 -1.18
C LYS A 30 -21.21 9.76 -1.98
N ILE A 31 -20.55 9.06 -2.91
CA ILE A 31 -21.17 8.03 -3.77
C ILE A 31 -21.53 6.76 -2.98
N GLY A 32 -20.77 6.44 -1.92
CA GLY A 32 -21.04 5.26 -1.09
C GLY A 32 -19.81 4.58 -0.51
N VAL A 33 -18.60 5.08 -0.75
CA VAL A 33 -17.35 4.61 -0.09
C VAL A 33 -17.27 5.21 1.31
N ASN A 34 -18.24 4.84 2.13
CA ASN A 34 -18.43 5.30 3.50
C ASN A 34 -19.09 4.18 4.32
N ARG A 35 -19.26 4.41 5.63
CA ARG A 35 -19.84 3.43 6.56
C ARG A 35 -21.28 2.98 6.23
N GLN A 36 -22.06 3.83 5.58
CA GLN A 36 -23.48 3.65 5.31
C GLN A 36 -23.74 3.15 3.90
N GLY A 37 -22.78 3.25 2.98
CA GLY A 37 -22.94 2.88 1.58
C GLY A 37 -22.58 1.41 1.30
N PHE A 38 -21.54 1.22 0.50
CA PHE A 38 -21.10 -0.10 0.05
C PHE A 38 -20.53 -0.95 1.19
N SER A 39 -20.44 -2.27 0.96
CA SER A 39 -19.73 -3.14 1.89
C SER A 39 -18.27 -2.73 2.02
N LEU A 40 -17.68 -2.88 3.20
CA LEU A 40 -16.30 -2.46 3.45
C LEU A 40 -15.29 -3.16 2.51
N LEU A 41 -15.56 -4.41 2.13
CA LEU A 41 -14.74 -5.11 1.15
C LEU A 41 -14.81 -4.45 -0.24
N LEU A 42 -16.00 -4.05 -0.68
CA LEU A 42 -16.18 -3.31 -1.94
C LEU A 42 -15.52 -1.93 -1.85
N CYS A 43 -15.71 -1.21 -0.74
CA CYS A 43 -15.04 0.06 -0.48
C CYS A 43 -13.51 -0.06 -0.60
N ALA A 44 -12.92 -1.10 -0.01
CA ALA A 44 -11.48 -1.34 -0.09
C ALA A 44 -11.01 -1.63 -1.52
N ARG A 45 -11.80 -2.36 -2.30
CA ARG A 45 -11.52 -2.61 -3.74
C ARG A 45 -11.62 -1.33 -4.56
N ILE A 46 -12.63 -0.49 -4.32
CA ILE A 46 -12.79 0.82 -4.98
C ILE A 46 -11.61 1.73 -4.63
N TYR A 47 -11.23 1.81 -3.35
CA TYR A 47 -10.03 2.55 -2.91
C TYR A 47 -8.77 2.06 -3.65
N ALA A 48 -8.54 0.75 -3.68
CA ALA A 48 -7.39 0.14 -4.32
C ALA A 48 -7.34 0.36 -5.85
N THR A 49 -8.50 0.54 -6.47
CA THR A 49 -8.66 0.67 -7.93
C THR A 49 -8.55 2.11 -8.39
N PHE A 50 -9.17 3.07 -7.67
CA PHE A 50 -9.27 4.46 -8.14
C PHE A 50 -8.41 5.44 -7.35
N VAL A 51 -8.37 5.31 -6.03
CA VAL A 51 -7.66 6.26 -5.18
C VAL A 51 -6.18 5.91 -5.13
N ARG A 52 -5.85 4.63 -4.84
CA ARG A 52 -4.47 4.17 -4.64
C ARG A 52 -3.54 4.47 -5.83
N PRO A 53 -3.94 4.30 -7.11
CA PRO A 53 -3.07 4.65 -8.24
C PRO A 53 -2.65 6.13 -8.29
N LYS A 54 -3.46 7.07 -7.76
CA LYS A 54 -3.06 8.49 -7.68
C LYS A 54 -1.87 8.73 -6.75
N PHE A 55 -1.74 7.91 -5.70
CA PHE A 55 -0.57 7.92 -4.82
C PHE A 55 0.63 7.22 -5.47
N GLU A 56 0.38 6.11 -6.16
CA GLU A 56 1.41 5.19 -6.67
C GLU A 56 2.17 5.72 -7.87
N TYR A 57 1.58 6.66 -8.61
CA TYR A 57 2.23 7.26 -9.76
C TYR A 57 3.61 7.80 -9.39
N GLY A 58 4.65 7.28 -10.05
CA GLY A 58 6.05 7.67 -9.88
C GLY A 58 6.71 7.30 -8.55
N LEU A 59 6.06 6.49 -7.70
CA LEU A 59 6.70 5.99 -6.48
C LEU A 59 7.90 5.07 -6.78
N ALA A 60 7.81 4.30 -7.86
CA ALA A 60 8.82 3.30 -8.23
C ALA A 60 10.20 3.88 -8.61
N ILE A 61 10.23 5.16 -9.00
CA ILE A 61 11.43 5.86 -9.51
C ILE A 61 11.91 6.97 -8.56
N SER A 62 11.19 7.20 -7.47
CA SER A 62 11.45 8.30 -6.53
C SER A 62 12.16 7.79 -5.28
N LYS A 63 13.12 8.58 -4.77
CA LYS A 63 13.78 8.31 -3.49
C LYS A 63 13.01 8.96 -2.35
N PHE A 64 12.24 8.17 -1.62
CA PHE A 64 11.58 8.64 -0.40
C PHE A 64 12.50 8.50 0.80
N THR A 65 12.55 9.53 1.64
CA THR A 65 13.07 9.41 3.00
C THR A 65 12.06 8.65 3.87
N THR A 66 12.50 8.19 5.03
CA THR A 66 11.61 7.57 6.03
C THR A 66 10.49 8.53 6.44
N ALA A 67 10.78 9.83 6.58
CA ALA A 67 9.78 10.86 6.86
C ALA A 67 8.74 10.99 5.73
N GLN A 68 9.17 11.05 4.47
CA GLN A 68 8.26 11.14 3.33
C GLN A 68 7.39 9.89 3.18
N THR A 69 7.97 8.71 3.46
CA THR A 69 7.22 7.45 3.46
C THR A 69 6.13 7.47 4.52
N LYS A 70 6.43 7.97 5.73
CA LYS A 70 5.44 8.18 6.79
C LYS A 70 4.34 9.14 6.38
N GLU A 71 4.65 10.21 5.66
CA GLU A 71 3.64 11.14 5.16
C GLU A 71 2.70 10.51 4.11
N ILE A 72 3.24 9.71 3.19
CA ILE A 72 2.43 8.94 2.23
C ILE A 72 1.53 7.96 2.98
N GLU A 73 2.06 7.29 4.00
CA GLU A 73 1.30 6.39 4.87
C GLU A 73 0.18 7.13 5.63
N ARG A 74 0.46 8.33 6.17
CA ARG A 74 -0.54 9.20 6.82
C ARG A 74 -1.67 9.59 5.87
N LEU A 75 -1.36 9.88 4.61
CA LEU A 75 -2.38 10.20 3.61
C LEU A 75 -3.27 8.99 3.29
N GLN A 76 -2.67 7.80 3.16
CA GLN A 76 -3.44 6.56 3.03
C GLN A 76 -4.35 6.37 4.24
N ASP A 77 -3.81 6.51 5.45
CA ASP A 77 -4.53 6.33 6.71
C ASP A 77 -5.74 7.26 6.82
N ARG A 78 -5.61 8.51 6.39
CA ARG A 78 -6.74 9.45 6.30
C ARG A 78 -7.83 8.93 5.38
N CYS A 79 -7.48 8.42 4.19
CA CYS A 79 -8.45 7.85 3.25
C CYS A 79 -9.14 6.60 3.81
N LEU A 80 -8.39 5.73 4.49
CA LEU A 80 -8.94 4.52 5.10
C LEU A 80 -9.92 4.84 6.24
N ARG A 81 -9.64 5.87 7.04
CA ARG A 81 -10.56 6.34 8.09
C ARG A 81 -11.85 6.92 7.50
N MET A 82 -11.76 7.70 6.43
CA MET A 82 -12.94 8.21 5.70
C MET A 82 -13.81 7.05 5.18
N MET A 83 -13.18 6.01 4.66
CA MET A 83 -13.86 4.81 4.13
C MET A 83 -14.70 4.08 5.20
N VAL A 84 -14.15 3.87 6.40
CA VAL A 84 -14.85 3.19 7.50
C VAL A 84 -15.73 4.12 8.34
N GLY A 85 -15.67 5.44 8.11
CA GLY A 85 -16.29 6.44 8.99
C GLY A 85 -15.73 6.37 10.43
N GLY A 86 -14.42 6.07 10.54
CA GLY A 86 -13.74 5.85 11.81
C GLY A 86 -13.31 7.15 12.48
N HIS A 87 -13.08 7.08 13.79
CA HIS A 87 -12.53 8.18 14.57
C HIS A 87 -11.10 8.54 14.13
N ALA A 88 -10.64 9.75 14.46
CA ALA A 88 -9.29 10.23 14.13
C ALA A 88 -8.18 9.29 14.67
N THR A 89 -8.45 8.59 15.76
CA THR A 89 -7.53 7.64 16.41
C THR A 89 -7.75 6.18 16.02
N SER A 90 -8.71 5.87 15.13
CA SER A 90 -8.97 4.49 14.71
C SER A 90 -7.74 3.86 14.07
N SER A 91 -7.47 2.60 14.45
CA SER A 91 -6.30 1.84 14.01
C SER A 91 -6.38 1.51 12.51
N THR A 92 -5.51 2.12 11.73
CA THR A 92 -5.41 1.89 10.27
C THR A 92 -4.72 0.58 9.95
N THR A 93 -3.87 0.07 10.84
CA THR A 93 -3.26 -1.25 10.74
C THR A 93 -4.32 -2.35 10.73
N ILE A 94 -5.33 -2.25 11.60
CA ILE A 94 -6.44 -3.20 11.63
C ILE A 94 -7.30 -3.07 10.37
N ILE A 95 -7.60 -1.84 9.91
CA ILE A 95 -8.35 -1.64 8.64
C ILE A 95 -7.62 -2.32 7.48
N LYS A 96 -6.30 -2.10 7.35
CA LYS A 96 -5.44 -2.73 6.34
C LYS A 96 -5.47 -4.25 6.44
N HIS A 97 -5.43 -4.78 7.66
CA HIS A 97 -5.51 -6.21 7.90
C HIS A 97 -6.85 -6.80 7.46
N LEU A 98 -7.97 -6.27 7.98
CA LEU A 98 -9.33 -6.74 7.69
C LEU A 98 -9.64 -6.75 6.18
N THR A 99 -9.22 -5.68 5.50
CA THR A 99 -9.48 -5.47 4.07
C THR A 99 -8.40 -6.05 3.16
N THR A 100 -7.35 -6.65 3.72
CA THR A 100 -6.14 -7.11 3.02
C THR A 100 -5.42 -6.00 2.22
N LEU A 101 -5.61 -4.72 2.55
CA LEU A 101 -4.91 -3.60 1.90
C LEU A 101 -3.46 -3.49 2.41
N PRO A 102 -2.46 -3.39 1.51
CA PRO A 102 -1.07 -3.19 1.92
C PRO A 102 -0.81 -1.75 2.40
N SER A 103 0.20 -1.58 3.25
CA SER A 103 0.78 -0.27 3.57
C SER A 103 1.39 0.37 2.33
N MET A 104 1.52 1.70 2.33
CA MET A 104 2.19 2.41 1.25
C MET A 104 3.69 2.10 1.22
N HIS A 105 4.31 1.85 2.37
CA HIS A 105 5.68 1.35 2.43
C HIS A 105 5.86 0.05 1.65
N HIS A 106 5.04 -0.97 1.92
CA HIS A 106 5.08 -2.23 1.17
C HIS A 106 4.78 -2.03 -0.33
N ARG A 107 3.89 -1.10 -0.68
CA ARG A 107 3.61 -0.75 -2.08
C ARG A 107 4.82 -0.14 -2.78
N ILE A 108 5.55 0.76 -2.12
CA ILE A 108 6.79 1.34 -2.66
C ILE A 108 7.80 0.23 -2.94
N ASP A 109 7.98 -0.73 -2.03
CA ASP A 109 8.91 -1.84 -2.21
C ASP A 109 8.53 -2.72 -3.40
N VAL A 110 7.25 -3.07 -3.53
CA VAL A 110 6.72 -3.86 -4.65
C VAL A 110 6.89 -3.12 -5.97
N LEU A 111 6.54 -1.83 -6.02
CA LEU A 111 6.62 -1.02 -7.24
C LEU A 111 8.07 -0.83 -7.69
N THR A 112 8.97 -0.55 -6.75
CA THR A 112 10.41 -0.43 -6.99
C THR A 112 10.99 -1.75 -7.49
N THR A 113 10.65 -2.87 -6.85
CA THR A 113 11.09 -4.21 -7.27
C THR A 113 10.65 -4.53 -8.69
N ARG A 114 9.36 -4.32 -9.02
CA ARG A 114 8.83 -4.52 -10.38
C ARG A 114 9.47 -3.61 -11.41
N PHE A 115 9.76 -2.37 -11.05
CA PHE A 115 10.47 -1.44 -11.93
C PHE A 115 11.88 -1.94 -12.23
N CYS A 116 12.61 -2.42 -11.23
CA CYS A 116 13.97 -2.87 -11.43
C CYS A 116 14.07 -4.20 -12.20
N LEU A 117 13.16 -5.15 -11.96
CA LEU A 117 13.09 -6.39 -12.75
C LEU A 117 12.77 -6.10 -14.23
N ARG A 118 11.92 -5.10 -14.49
CA ARG A 118 11.70 -4.60 -15.85
C ARG A 118 12.95 -3.96 -16.43
N ALA A 119 13.64 -3.09 -15.67
CA ALA A 119 14.87 -2.46 -16.12
C ALA A 119 15.97 -3.49 -16.51
N ARG A 120 16.07 -4.61 -15.79
CA ARG A 120 17.04 -5.69 -16.11
C ARG A 120 16.66 -6.56 -17.31
N SER A 121 15.38 -6.59 -17.69
CA SER A 121 14.89 -7.39 -18.82
C SER A 121 14.72 -6.57 -20.10
N LEU A 122 15.12 -5.30 -20.08
CA LEU A 122 15.10 -4.45 -21.27
C LEU A 122 16.18 -4.90 -22.27
N PRO A 123 15.89 -4.81 -23.59
CA PRO A 123 16.91 -4.95 -24.62
C PRO A 123 18.10 -4.01 -24.41
N GLY A 124 19.28 -4.42 -24.87
CA GLY A 124 20.49 -3.60 -24.80
C GLY A 124 20.40 -2.29 -25.60
N SER A 125 19.53 -2.24 -26.62
CA SER A 125 19.28 -1.05 -27.45
C SER A 125 18.42 0.02 -26.76
N CYS A 126 17.78 -0.30 -25.62
CA CYS A 126 16.98 0.70 -24.92
C CYS A 126 17.88 1.77 -24.29
N LEU A 127 17.43 3.03 -24.33
CA LEU A 127 18.14 4.17 -23.74
C LEU A 127 18.54 3.94 -22.29
N LEU A 128 17.67 3.29 -21.48
CA LEU A 128 18.01 2.98 -20.09
C LEU A 128 19.17 1.99 -19.97
N SER A 129 19.24 0.99 -20.85
CA SER A 129 20.32 0.00 -20.90
C SER A 129 21.63 0.66 -21.35
N LEU A 130 21.58 1.51 -22.38
CA LEU A 130 22.73 2.28 -22.88
C LEU A 130 23.26 3.30 -21.85
N LEU A 131 22.37 3.93 -21.09
CA LEU A 131 22.77 4.85 -20.02
C LEU A 131 23.27 4.11 -18.78
N SER A 132 22.81 2.88 -18.53
CA SER A 132 23.23 2.13 -17.36
C SER A 132 24.72 1.77 -17.38
N THR A 133 25.31 1.61 -18.58
CA THR A 133 26.73 1.30 -18.76
C THR A 133 27.63 2.54 -18.68
N THR A 134 27.07 3.73 -18.91
CA THR A 134 27.81 4.99 -18.93
C THR A 134 27.70 5.78 -17.62
N LEU A 135 26.69 5.49 -16.79
CA LEU A 135 26.50 6.14 -15.50
C LEU A 135 27.30 5.45 -14.39
N PRO A 136 28.17 6.16 -13.64
CA PRO A 136 29.08 5.57 -12.66
C PRO A 136 28.36 4.88 -11.49
N VAL A 137 27.16 5.35 -11.14
CA VAL A 137 26.25 4.66 -10.23
C VAL A 137 24.83 4.85 -10.74
N SER A 138 24.22 3.80 -11.26
CA SER A 138 22.79 3.87 -11.55
C SER A 138 22.03 3.98 -10.22
N ARG A 139 21.24 5.04 -10.02
CA ARG A 139 20.41 5.19 -8.81
C ARG A 139 19.51 3.96 -8.58
N ILE A 140 19.17 3.28 -9.68
CA ILE A 140 18.46 2.00 -9.73
C ILE A 140 19.23 0.94 -8.93
N GLN A 141 20.54 0.83 -9.09
CA GLN A 141 21.39 -0.13 -8.37
C GLN A 141 21.44 0.13 -6.87
N ILE A 142 21.43 1.40 -6.42
CA ILE A 142 21.32 1.73 -4.99
C ILE A 142 19.95 1.31 -4.44
N HIS A 143 18.87 1.57 -5.17
CA HIS A 143 17.52 1.16 -4.76
C HIS A 143 17.39 -0.36 -4.69
N LEU A 144 18.04 -1.07 -5.61
CA LEU A 144 18.10 -2.53 -5.66
C LEU A 144 18.84 -3.14 -4.46
N GLN A 145 19.95 -2.55 -4.06
CA GLN A 145 20.74 -3.04 -2.93
C GLN A 145 20.09 -2.78 -1.56
N LYS A 146 19.17 -1.81 -1.47
CA LYS A 146 18.56 -1.41 -0.20
C LYS A 146 17.13 -1.90 0.01
N ASN A 147 16.45 -2.33 -1.05
CA ASN A 147 15.07 -2.79 -0.95
C ASN A 147 15.02 -4.23 -0.40
N PRO A 148 14.50 -4.44 0.83
CA PRO A 148 14.51 -5.77 1.46
C PRO A 148 13.68 -6.79 0.67
N LEU A 149 12.60 -6.34 0.02
CA LEU A 149 11.77 -7.20 -0.82
C LEU A 149 12.57 -7.68 -2.05
N PHE A 150 13.37 -6.80 -2.65
CA PHE A 150 14.21 -7.15 -3.78
C PHE A 150 15.31 -8.14 -3.37
N LEU A 151 15.97 -7.90 -2.24
CA LEU A 151 17.01 -8.79 -1.71
C LEU A 151 16.46 -10.18 -1.34
N ALA A 152 15.19 -10.26 -0.96
CA ALA A 152 14.53 -11.51 -0.63
C ALA A 152 14.09 -12.34 -1.86
N LEU A 153 14.28 -11.83 -3.09
CA LEU A 153 13.90 -12.56 -4.30
C LEU A 153 14.75 -13.84 -4.48
N PRO A 154 14.16 -14.93 -5.01
CA PRO A 154 14.93 -16.10 -5.38
C PRO A 154 15.88 -15.78 -6.53
N SER A 155 17.02 -16.49 -6.58
CA SER A 155 17.96 -16.48 -7.71
C SER A 155 17.86 -17.83 -8.43
N PRO A 156 17.41 -17.89 -9.70
CA PRO A 156 17.01 -16.79 -10.58
C PRO A 156 15.64 -16.17 -10.23
N PRO A 157 15.40 -14.89 -10.60
CA PRO A 157 14.13 -14.22 -10.31
C PRO A 157 12.96 -14.90 -11.06
N PRO A 158 11.72 -14.81 -10.55
CA PRO A 158 10.59 -15.48 -11.17
C PRO A 158 10.32 -14.93 -12.58
N SER A 159 10.36 -15.79 -13.59
CA SER A 159 10.20 -15.42 -15.00
C SER A 159 8.76 -15.02 -15.36
N SER A 160 7.76 -15.53 -14.64
CA SER A 160 6.34 -15.26 -14.88
C SER A 160 5.77 -14.24 -13.89
N ASP A 161 4.88 -13.35 -14.35
CA ASP A 161 4.17 -12.41 -13.48
C ASP A 161 3.33 -13.09 -12.39
N ALA A 162 2.76 -14.27 -12.68
CA ALA A 162 1.99 -15.05 -11.71
C ALA A 162 2.86 -15.47 -10.51
N ARG A 163 4.00 -16.11 -10.75
CA ARG A 163 4.96 -16.50 -9.69
C ARG A 163 5.46 -15.30 -8.89
N LEU A 164 5.69 -14.17 -9.55
CA LEU A 164 6.12 -12.94 -8.90
C LEU A 164 5.04 -12.33 -8.01
N LYS A 165 3.76 -12.36 -8.45
CA LYS A 165 2.61 -11.99 -7.60
C LYS A 165 2.48 -12.91 -6.39
N THR A 166 2.66 -14.22 -6.59
CA THR A 166 2.65 -15.21 -5.49
C THR A 166 3.77 -14.94 -4.49
N PHE A 167 4.99 -14.66 -4.97
CA PHE A 167 6.12 -14.30 -4.11
C PHE A 167 5.83 -13.05 -3.27
N PHE A 168 5.33 -11.97 -3.88
CA PHE A 168 4.98 -10.75 -3.13
C PHE A 168 3.89 -10.99 -2.08
N ARG A 169 2.90 -11.84 -2.41
CA ARG A 169 1.86 -12.26 -1.46
C ARG A 169 2.48 -13.01 -0.27
N GLN A 170 3.31 -14.02 -0.52
CA GLN A 170 3.97 -14.81 0.53
C GLN A 170 4.90 -13.95 1.40
N TYR A 171 5.67 -13.05 0.79
CA TYR A 171 6.52 -12.12 1.53
C TYR A 171 5.69 -11.25 2.49
N ARG A 172 4.54 -10.76 2.02
CA ARG A 172 3.62 -9.98 2.85
C ARG A 172 2.95 -10.83 3.94
N GLU A 173 2.57 -12.07 3.65
CA GLU A 173 2.04 -13.00 4.65
C GLU A 173 3.03 -13.20 5.80
N ARG A 174 4.31 -13.40 5.51
CA ARG A 174 5.36 -13.49 6.53
C ARG A 174 5.46 -12.21 7.38
N GLN A 175 5.38 -11.03 6.75
CA GLN A 175 5.36 -9.75 7.46
C GLN A 175 4.14 -9.61 8.39
N VAL A 176 2.96 -10.04 7.93
CA VAL A 176 1.73 -10.00 8.74
C VAL A 176 1.83 -10.97 9.92
N ILE A 177 2.26 -12.21 9.68
CA ILE A 177 2.47 -13.21 10.73
C ILE A 177 3.44 -12.67 11.78
N SER A 178 4.60 -12.17 11.35
CA SER A 178 5.60 -11.57 12.23
C SER A 178 5.03 -10.40 13.04
N LEU A 179 4.23 -9.52 12.43
CA LEU A 179 3.60 -8.40 13.11
C LEU A 179 2.57 -8.88 14.17
N VAL A 180 1.73 -9.84 13.82
CA VAL A 180 0.68 -10.36 14.73
C VAL A 180 1.29 -11.13 15.90
N THR A 181 2.36 -11.89 15.67
CA THR A 181 3.04 -12.65 16.73
C THR A 181 3.89 -11.75 17.63
N SER A 182 4.57 -10.74 17.09
CA SER A 182 5.48 -9.87 17.87
C SER A 182 4.78 -8.70 18.57
N THR A 183 3.58 -8.31 18.13
CA THR A 183 2.89 -7.15 18.72
C THR A 183 2.42 -7.43 20.14
N THR A 184 2.44 -6.39 21.00
CA THR A 184 1.79 -6.38 22.31
C THR A 184 0.35 -5.87 22.25
N GLN A 185 -0.09 -5.39 21.08
CA GLN A 185 -1.42 -4.80 20.92
C GLN A 185 -2.50 -5.89 20.85
N VAL A 186 -3.38 -5.91 21.86
CA VAL A 186 -4.47 -6.89 21.99
C VAL A 186 -5.35 -6.97 20.74
N LEU A 187 -5.73 -5.82 20.17
CA LEU A 187 -6.61 -5.78 18.99
C LEU A 187 -5.97 -6.39 17.74
N LEU A 188 -4.65 -6.23 17.56
CA LEU A 188 -3.94 -6.87 16.44
C LEU A 188 -3.72 -8.35 16.69
N ARG A 189 -3.43 -8.78 17.93
CA ARG A 189 -3.37 -10.21 18.28
C ARG A 189 -4.69 -10.94 18.08
N ALA A 190 -5.81 -10.24 18.31
CA ALA A 190 -7.14 -10.79 18.07
C ALA A 190 -7.44 -10.96 16.57
N CYS A 191 -6.70 -10.30 15.67
CA CYS A 191 -6.83 -10.49 14.23
C CYS A 191 -6.21 -11.83 13.81
N ARG A 192 -6.68 -12.40 12.69
CA ARG A 192 -6.14 -13.66 12.18
C ARG A 192 -4.68 -13.51 11.76
N PRO A 193 -3.80 -14.50 12.00
CA PRO A 193 -2.41 -14.48 11.51
C PRO A 193 -2.34 -14.90 10.03
N ALA A 194 -3.23 -14.42 9.18
CA ALA A 194 -3.33 -14.82 7.78
C ALA A 194 -3.76 -13.65 6.89
N LEU A 195 -3.16 -13.54 5.70
CA LEU A 195 -3.51 -12.52 4.72
C LEU A 195 -4.75 -12.92 3.91
N VAL A 196 -5.88 -13.03 4.60
CA VAL A 196 -7.18 -13.35 4.02
C VAL A 196 -8.18 -12.26 4.37
N VAL A 197 -9.22 -12.11 3.55
CA VAL A 197 -10.32 -11.21 3.86
C VAL A 197 -10.96 -11.67 5.15
N ASP A 198 -11.09 -10.76 6.12
CA ASP A 198 -11.63 -11.14 7.43
C ASP A 198 -13.10 -11.57 7.29
N PRO A 199 -13.53 -12.70 7.89
CA PRO A 199 -14.89 -13.19 7.76
C PRO A 199 -15.96 -12.22 8.24
N ILE A 200 -15.61 -11.31 9.16
CA ILE A 200 -16.50 -10.23 9.59
C ILE A 200 -17.06 -9.41 8.40
N LEU A 201 -16.36 -9.40 7.27
CA LEU A 201 -16.76 -8.68 6.07
C LEU A 201 -17.78 -9.45 5.20
N TYR A 202 -17.95 -10.75 5.41
CA TYR A 202 -18.85 -11.61 4.62
C TYR A 202 -19.77 -12.52 5.47
N VAL A 203 -19.66 -12.50 6.79
CA VAL A 203 -20.62 -13.18 7.69
C VAL A 203 -22.04 -12.64 7.43
N PRO A 204 -23.06 -13.52 7.34
CA PRO A 204 -24.45 -13.11 7.27
C PRO A 204 -24.81 -12.27 8.51
N ALA A 205 -25.09 -11.00 8.28
CA ALA A 205 -25.44 -10.01 9.31
C ALA A 205 -26.05 -8.80 8.61
N THR A 206 -26.90 -8.06 9.33
CA THR A 206 -27.40 -6.77 8.87
C THR A 206 -26.25 -5.77 8.69
N ARG A 207 -26.50 -4.66 7.98
CA ARG A 207 -25.50 -3.59 7.82
C ARG A 207 -25.10 -2.98 9.16
N ALA A 208 -26.07 -2.81 10.07
CA ALA A 208 -25.85 -2.23 11.39
C ALA A 208 -24.94 -3.12 12.25
N GLU A 209 -25.26 -4.42 12.36
CA GLU A 209 -24.46 -5.39 13.10
C GLU A 209 -23.04 -5.49 12.54
N ARG A 210 -22.90 -5.60 11.22
CA ARG A 210 -21.58 -5.63 10.59
C ARG A 210 -20.77 -4.36 10.86
N SER A 211 -21.43 -3.19 10.85
CA SER A 211 -20.76 -1.94 11.24
C SER A 211 -20.29 -1.98 12.69
N LEU A 212 -21.08 -2.52 13.61
CA LEU A 212 -20.70 -2.62 15.04
C LEU A 212 -19.52 -3.58 15.20
N LEU A 213 -19.57 -4.74 14.56
CA LEU A 213 -18.50 -5.73 14.58
C LEU A 213 -17.16 -5.17 14.04
N VAL A 214 -17.20 -4.43 12.94
CA VAL A 214 -16.01 -3.74 12.40
C VAL A 214 -15.48 -2.71 13.39
N ARG A 215 -16.34 -1.91 14.02
CA ARG A 215 -15.90 -0.89 14.98
C ARG A 215 -15.32 -1.53 16.25
N TRP A 216 -15.95 -2.58 16.76
CA TRP A 216 -15.41 -3.40 17.85
C TRP A 216 -13.99 -3.88 17.54
N ARG A 217 -13.76 -4.41 16.32
CA ARG A 217 -12.41 -4.77 15.86
C ARG A 217 -11.44 -3.61 15.84
N LEU A 218 -11.90 -2.40 15.56
CA LEU A 218 -11.08 -1.19 15.55
C LEU A 218 -10.81 -0.61 16.94
N GLY A 219 -11.33 -1.22 18.01
CA GLY A 219 -11.20 -0.71 19.38
C GLY A 219 -12.08 0.51 19.66
N TRP A 220 -13.17 0.64 18.92
CA TRP A 220 -14.10 1.75 19.05
C TRP A 220 -15.52 1.21 19.10
N LEU A 221 -16.27 1.45 20.17
CA LEU A 221 -17.71 1.24 20.18
C LEU A 221 -18.34 2.61 20.47
N PRO A 222 -19.35 3.06 19.71
CA PRO A 222 -20.18 4.15 20.21
C PRO A 222 -20.88 3.64 21.47
N VAL A 223 -20.71 4.39 22.56
CA VAL A 223 -21.56 4.26 23.75
C VAL A 223 -22.97 4.72 23.38
#